data_AF-A0A3M5WAW7-F1
#
_entry.id   AF-A0A3M5WAW7-F1
#
_cell.length_a   1.000
_cell.length_b   1.000
_cell.length_c   1.000
_cell.angle_alpha   90.00
_cell.angle_beta   90.00
_cell.angle_gamma   90.00
#
_symmetry.space_group_name_H-M   'P 1'
#
loop_
_entity.id
_entity.type
_entity.pdbx_description
1 polymer ?
#
loop_
_entity_poly.entity_id
_entity_poly.type
_entity_poly.pdbx_seq_one_letter_code
_entity_poly.pdbx_strand_id
1 'polypeptide(L)' 'MKVLMVLTSHDQLGDTGRKTGFWLEEFAAPYYAFKDAGAEVVLASPAGGQPPL' A
#
# COMPACT_ATOMS: atom_id res chain seq x y z
N MET A 1 12.14 9.87 12.21
CA MET A 1 10.89 9.10 12.44
C MET A 1 10.89 7.92 11.48
N LYS A 2 10.38 6.75 11.89
CA LYS A 2 10.24 5.57 11.02
C LYS A 2 8.77 5.22 10.86
N VAL A 3 8.32 4.97 9.63
CA VAL A 3 6.94 4.65 9.29
C VAL A 3 6.91 3.35 8.49
N LEU A 4 6.10 2.39 8.92
CA LEU A 4 5.77 1.20 8.15
C LEU A 4 4.38 1.38 7.54
N MET A 5 4.32 1.41 6.21
CA MET A 5 3.05 1.43 5.48
C MET A 5 2.78 0.02 4.93
N VAL A 6 1.67 -0.58 5.34
CA VAL A 6 1.29 -1.94 4.93
C VAL A 6 0.18 -1.86 3.90
N LEU A 7 0.41 -2.46 2.73
CA LEU A 7 -0.55 -2.55 1.64
C LEU A 7 -1.18 -3.94 1.60
N THR A 8 -2.42 -4.04 1.13
CA THR A 8 -3.11 -5.33 0.98
C THR A 8 -2.34 -6.24 0.01
N SER A 9 -2.47 -7.56 0.18
CA SER A 9 -2.06 -8.55 -0.82
C SER A 9 -3.26 -9.15 -1.57
N HIS A 10 -4.46 -8.62 -1.34
CA HIS A 10 -5.71 -9.15 -1.89
C HIS A 10 -6.03 -8.50 -3.23
N ASP A 11 -6.15 -9.30 -4.29
CA ASP A 11 -6.25 -8.81 -5.67
C ASP A 11 -7.62 -9.06 -6.34
N GLN A 12 -8.57 -9.67 -5.61
CA GLN A 12 -9.90 -10.00 -6.12
C GLN A 12 -11.00 -9.49 -5.20
N LEU A 13 -12.05 -8.90 -5.74
CA LEU A 13 -13.18 -8.41 -4.97
C LEU A 13 -14.13 -9.56 -4.60
N GLY A 14 -13.87 -10.24 -3.49
CA GLY A 14 -14.66 -11.37 -3.03
C GLY A 14 -14.81 -12.45 -4.11
N ASP A 15 -16.03 -12.96 -4.29
CA ASP A 15 -16.32 -14.02 -5.28
C ASP A 15 -16.70 -13.48 -6.66
N THR A 16 -16.50 -12.19 -6.92
CA THR A 16 -16.97 -11.55 -8.17
C THR A 16 -16.06 -11.80 -9.38
N GLY A 17 -14.83 -12.29 -9.17
CA GLY A 17 -13.79 -12.39 -10.19
C GLY A 17 -13.24 -11.04 -10.68
N ARG A 18 -13.70 -9.91 -10.13
CA ARG A 18 -13.19 -8.57 -10.47
C ARG A 18 -11.89 -8.31 -9.72
N LYS A 19 -10.95 -7.61 -10.38
CA LYS A 19 -9.71 -7.16 -9.74
C LYS A 19 -9.97 -6.04 -8.74
N THR A 20 -9.16 -6.02 -7.69
CA THR A 20 -9.07 -4.94 -6.70
C THR A 20 -7.66 -4.93 -6.12
N GLY A 21 -7.40 -4.04 -5.18
CA GLY A 21 -6.08 -3.85 -4.60
C GLY A 21 -6.10 -2.74 -3.57
N PHE A 22 -4.95 -2.10 -3.36
CA PHE A 22 -4.91 -0.88 -2.55
C PHE A 22 -5.36 0.34 -3.36
N TRP A 23 -5.94 1.34 -2.69
CA TRP A 23 -6.32 2.59 -3.33
C TRP A 23 -5.10 3.50 -3.51
N LEU A 24 -4.77 3.85 -4.75
CA LEU A 24 -3.52 4.54 -5.08
C LEU A 24 -3.35 5.88 -4.37
N GLU A 25 -4.42 6.66 -4.26
CA GLU A 25 -4.37 7.99 -3.63
C GLU A 25 -4.16 7.89 -2.11
N GLU A 26 -4.78 6.90 -1.47
CA GLU A 26 -4.63 6.62 -0.03
C GLU A 26 -3.23 6.14 0.31
N PHE A 27 -2.50 5.57 -0.66
CA PHE A 27 -1.08 5.26 -0.51
C PHE A 27 -0.19 6.47 -0.85
N ALA A 28 -0.36 7.05 -2.03
CA ALA A 28 0.58 8.03 -2.57
C ALA A 28 0.59 9.33 -1.77
N ALA A 29 -0.59 9.85 -1.38
CA ALA A 29 -0.68 11.11 -0.64
C ALA A 29 0.07 11.07 0.71
N PRO A 30 -0.17 10.10 1.61
CA PRO A 30 0.60 10.01 2.85
C PRO A 30 2.05 9.57 2.62
N TYR A 31 2.34 8.72 1.64
CA TYR A 31 3.72 8.32 1.32
C TYR A 31 4.61 9.53 1.04
N TYR A 32 4.16 10.43 0.16
CA TYR A 32 4.92 11.64 -0.15
C TYR A 32 4.92 12.64 1.00
N ALA A 33 3.79 12.80 1.72
CA ALA A 33 3.78 13.66 2.91
C ALA A 33 4.82 13.23 3.96
N PHE A 34 4.95 11.93 4.23
CA PHE A 34 5.96 11.42 5.17
C PHE A 34 7.37 11.52 4.62
N LYS A 35 7.57 11.22 3.34
CA LYS A 35 8.88 11.30 2.68
C LYS A 35 9.41 12.74 2.67
N ASP A 36 8.56 13.71 2.34
CA ASP A 36 8.91 15.13 2.28
C ASP A 36 9.20 15.71 3.68
N ALA A 37 8.58 15.14 4.72
CA ALA A 37 8.88 15.44 6.11
C ALA A 37 10.18 14.75 6.65
N GLY A 38 10.90 14.01 5.80
CA GLY A 38 12.15 13.34 6.17
C GLY A 38 11.97 12.04 6.98
N ALA A 39 10.80 11.40 6.91
CA ALA A 39 10.61 10.09 7.53
C ALA A 39 11.26 8.98 6.71
N GLU A 40 11.80 7.96 7.40
CA GLU A 40 12.19 6.70 6.79
C GLU A 40 10.91 5.86 6.61
N VAL A 41 10.49 5.66 5.36
CA VAL A 41 9.27 4.92 5.02
C VAL A 41 9.64 3.54 4.48
N VAL A 42 9.09 2.50 5.11
CA VAL A 42 9.22 1.10 4.65
C VAL A 42 7.85 0.63 4.19
N LEU A 43 7.82 -0.08 3.06
CA LEU A 43 6.61 -0.69 2.51
C LEU A 43 6.61 -2.20 2.77
N ALA A 44 5.45 -2.74 3.12
CA ALA A 44 5.25 -4.18 3.26
C ALA A 44 3.85 -4.59 2.81
N SER A 45 3.65 -5.89 2.60
CA SER A 45 2.34 -6.49 2.41
C SER A 45 2.29 -7.84 3.14
N PRO A 46 1.12 -8.35 3.55
CA PRO A 46 1.01 -9.61 4.28
C PRO A 46 1.68 -10.80 3.58
N ALA A 47 1.57 -10.91 2.26
CA ALA A 47 2.19 -11.98 1.48
C ALA A 47 3.62 -11.66 1.00
N GLY A 48 4.12 -10.45 1.27
CA GLY A 48 5.33 -9.93 0.62
C GLY A 48 5.14 -9.69 -0.88
N GLY A 49 6.23 -9.32 -1.56
CA GLY A 49 6.19 -9.02 -3.00
C GLY A 49 5.41 -7.77 -3.36
N GLN A 50 4.98 -7.67 -4.62
CA GLN A 50 4.29 -6.51 -5.16
C GLN A 50 2.81 -6.50 -4.73
N PRO A 51 2.33 -5.47 -4.00
CA PRO A 51 0.91 -5.30 -3.70
C PRO A 51 0.09 -5.08 -4.98
N PRO A 52 -1.12 -5.66 -5.09
CA PRO A 52 -2.01 -5.49 -6.24
C PRO A 52 -2.69 -4.12 -6.24
N LEU A 53 -3.07 -3.66 -7.45
CA LEU A 53 -3.88 -2.47 -7.73
C LEU A 53 -5.28 -2.89 -8.19
#